data_AF-A0A537D1W1-F1
#
_entry.id   AF-A0A537D1W1-F1
#
_cell.length_a   1.000
_cell.length_b   1.000
_cell.length_c   1.000
_cell.angle_alpha   90.00
_cell.angle_beta   90.00
_cell.angle_gamma   90.00
#
_symmetry.space_group_name_H-M   'P 1'
#
loop_
_entity.id
_entity.type
_entity.pdbx_description
1 polymer ?
#
loop_
_entity_poly.entity_id
_entity_poly.type
_entity_poly.pdbx_seq_one_letter_code
_entity_poly.pdbx_strand_id
1 'polypeptide(L)' 'MIVVLMGVCGCGKSTIGRALAAELDWPFLDADTVHPQANVAK' A
#
# COMPACT_ATOMS: atom_id res chain seq x y z
N MET A 1 15.81 3.40 -0.98
CA MET A 1 15.30 2.36 -1.89
C MET A 1 13.78 2.36 -1.78
N ILE A 2 13.03 2.17 -2.86
CA ILE A 2 11.56 2.18 -2.87
C ILE A 2 11.08 0.88 -3.50
N VAL A 3 10.10 0.23 -2.87
CA VAL A 3 9.45 -0.99 -3.38
C VAL A 3 7.97 -0.70 -3.53
N VAL A 4 7.42 -1.01 -4.72
CA VAL A 4 5.99 -0.84 -5.02
C VAL A 4 5.36 -2.21 -5.23
N LEU A 5 4.39 -2.56 -4.40
CA LEU A 5 3.63 -3.80 -4.54
C LEU A 5 2.41 -3.53 -5.44
N MET A 6 2.41 -4.15 -6.63
CA MET A 6 1.33 -4.02 -7.62
C MET A 6 0.57 -5.35 -7.77
N GLY A 7 -0.71 -5.27 -8.16
CA GLY A 7 -1.58 -6.44 -8.28
C GLY A 7 -3.05 -6.08 -8.13
N VAL A 8 -3.94 -7.00 -8.52
CA VAL A 8 -5.41 -6.78 -8.50
C VAL A 8 -5.97 -6.59 -7.09
N CYS A 9 -7.13 -5.94 -6.95
CA CYS A 9 -7.80 -5.78 -5.66
C CYS A 9 -8.04 -7.15 -5.00
N GLY A 10 -7.79 -7.25 -3.69
CA GLY A 10 -7.93 -8.50 -2.95
C GLY A 10 -6.77 -9.50 -3.08
N CYS A 11 -5.73 -9.26 -3.89
CA CYS A 11 -4.60 -10.20 -4.01
C CYS A 11 -3.61 -10.19 -2.82
N GLY A 12 -3.92 -9.48 -1.73
CA GLY A 12 -3.13 -9.51 -0.49
C GLY A 12 -1.95 -8.54 -0.40
N LYS A 13 -1.84 -7.53 -1.27
CA LYS A 13 -0.73 -6.55 -1.30
C LYS A 13 -0.51 -5.87 0.05
N SER A 14 -1.57 -5.36 0.69
CA SER A 14 -1.45 -4.68 2.00
C SER A 14 -1.07 -5.62 3.14
N THR A 15 -1.33 -6.93 3.00
CA THR A 15 -0.90 -7.93 3.99
C THR A 15 0.60 -8.20 3.86
N ILE A 16 1.07 -8.49 2.64
CA ILE A 16 2.48 -8.75 2.38
C ILE A 16 3.33 -7.49 2.58
N GLY A 17 2.84 -6.31 2.18
CA GLY A 17 3.57 -5.06 2.33
C GLY A 17 3.84 -4.68 3.78
N ARG A 18 2.89 -4.92 4.69
CA ARG A 18 3.10 -4.71 6.12
C ARG A 18 4.11 -5.69 6.72
N ALA A 19 4.03 -6.97 6.34
CA ALA A 19 4.98 -7.97 6.80
C ALA A 19 6.40 -7.67 6.32
N LEU A 20 6.57 -7.36 5.04
CA LEU A 20 7.86 -7.01 4.44
C LEU A 20 8.46 -5.75 5.06
N ALA A 21 7.64 -4.72 5.28
CA ALA A 21 8.09 -3.49 5.91
C ALA A 21 8.54 -3.70 7.36
N ALA A 22 7.85 -4.57 8.11
CA ALA A 22 8.24 -4.91 9.48
C ALA A 22 9.58 -5.68 9.52
N GLU A 23 9.81 -6.61 8.59
CA GLU A 23 11.07 -7.36 8.52
C GLU A 23 12.26 -6.50 8.10
N LEU A 24 12.03 -5.50 7.25
CA LEU A 24 13.08 -4.60 6.74
C LEU A 24 13.27 -3.34 7.58
N ASP A 25 12.46 -3.13 8.62
CA ASP A 25 12.38 -1.89 9.40
C ASP A 25 12.13 -0.66 8.50
N TRP A 26 11.20 -0.81 7.55
CA TRP A 26 10.87 0.22 6.57
C TRP A 26 9.51 0.84 6.83
N PRO A 27 9.31 2.11 6.45
CA PRO A 27 7.98 2.70 6.45
C PRO A 27 7.09 2.01 5.41
N PHE A 28 5.86 1.67 5.81
CA PHE A 28 4.82 1.16 4.93
C PHE A 28 3.77 2.25 4.65
N LEU A 29 3.44 2.45 3.37
CA LEU A 29 2.37 3.33 2.93
C LEU A 29 1.37 2.51 2.11
N ASP A 30 0.10 2.53 2.51
CA ASP A 30 -0.97 1.96 1.69
C ASP A 30 -1.43 3.00 0.66
N ALA A 31 -1.34 2.67 -0.63
CA ALA A 31 -1.76 3.57 -1.70
C ALA A 31 -3.27 3.86 -1.65
N ASP A 32 -4.06 2.95 -1.09
CA ASP A 32 -5.51 3.12 -0.98
C ASP A 32 -5.90 4.13 0.12
N THR A 33 -5.00 4.48 1.04
CA THR A 33 -5.28 5.48 2.10
C THR A 33 -4.89 6.91 1.72
N VAL A 34 -4.15 7.09 0.63
CA VAL A 34 -3.69 8.39 0.11
C VAL A 34 -4.50 8.87 -1.08
N HIS A 35 -5.81 8.60 -1.10
CA HIS A 35 -6.68 9.18 -2.11
C HIS A 35 -6.69 10.71 -1.99
N PRO A 36 -6.35 11.46 -3.05
CA PRO A 36 -6.61 12.88 -3.10
C PRO A 36 -8.13 13.11 -2.94
N GLN A 37 -8.53 14.11 -2.16
CA GLN A 37 -9.95 14.50 -1.96
C GLN A 37 -10.74 14.68 -3.27
N ALA A 38 -10.06 14.85 -4.41
CA ALA A 38 -10.65 14.91 -5.75
C ALA A 38 -11.48 13.69 -6.16
N ASN A 39 -11.27 12.50 -5.55
CA ASN A 39 -12.03 11.28 -5.87
C ASN A 39 -13.17 10.96 -4.86
N VAL A 40 -13.49 11.87 -3.92
CA VAL A 40 -14.52 11.64 -2.89
C VAL A 40 -15.95 11.97 -3.38
N ALA A 41 -16.13 12.48 -4.60
CA ALA A 41 -17.45 12.78 -5.16
C ALA A 41 -17.83 11.81 -6.29
N LYS A 42 -18.55 10.75 -5.96
CA LYS A 42 -19.51 10.12 -6.87
C LYS A 42 -20.68 9.54 -6.12
#